data_AF-A0A0S8IWR6-F1
#
_entry.id   AF-A0A0S8IWR6-F1
#
_cell.length_a   1.000
_cell.length_b   1.000
_cell.length_c   1.000
_cell.angle_alpha   90.00
_cell.angle_beta   90.00
_cell.angle_gamma   90.00
#
_symmetry.space_group_name_H-M   'P 1'
#
loop_
_entity.id
_entity.type
_entity.pdbx_description
1 polymer ?
#
loop_
_entity_poly.entity_id
_entity_poly.type
_entity_poly.pdbx_seq_one_letter_code
_entity_poly.pdbx_strand_id
1 'polypeptide(L)'
;RKPVFEDPNGPRTVSCTYNGGLKRYLLTTQHGKVGVRPGTGNLAVFDAPEPWGPWTTVAYITGWKNGEGKEITGVISFYFAPKWFSADGRTFTMVFTDADRWGTVRGRFRLAGERR
;
A
#
# COMPACT_ATOMS: atom_id res chain seq x y z
N ARG A 1 10.52 13.52 -20.21
CA ARG A 1 9.50 12.54 -19.77
C ARG A 1 8.89 13.08 -18.48
N LYS A 2 7.56 13.04 -18.31
CA LYS A 2 6.89 13.46 -17.07
C LYS A 2 6.61 12.22 -16.19
N PRO A 3 6.68 12.32 -14.86
CA PRO A 3 6.27 11.23 -13.99
C PRO A 3 4.77 10.96 -14.14
N VAL A 4 4.36 9.70 -13.95
CA VAL A 4 2.94 9.29 -13.97
C VAL A 4 2.34 9.22 -12.57
N PHE A 5 3.16 9.42 -11.54
CA PHE A 5 2.77 9.40 -10.14
C PHE A 5 3.67 10.37 -9.37
N GLU A 6 3.06 11.18 -8.49
CA GLU A 6 3.75 12.12 -7.61
C GLU A 6 3.08 12.05 -6.23
N ASP A 7 3.89 12.06 -5.16
CA ASP A 7 3.44 12.23 -3.77
C ASP A 7 4.24 13.39 -3.15
N PRO A 8 3.58 14.46 -2.66
CA PRO A 8 4.26 15.59 -2.00
C PRO A 8 5.13 15.22 -0.80
N ASN A 9 4.85 14.10 -0.11
CA ASN A 9 5.66 13.64 1.01
C ASN A 9 6.84 12.74 0.59
N GLY A 10 7.05 12.59 -0.72
CA GLY A 10 8.14 11.84 -1.31
C GLY A 10 7.90 10.34 -1.30
N PRO A 11 7.61 9.71 -2.45
CA PRO A 11 7.53 8.25 -2.50
C PRO A 11 8.91 7.63 -2.31
N ARG A 12 8.94 6.44 -1.71
CA ARG A 12 10.14 5.61 -1.62
C ARG A 12 10.00 4.40 -2.53
N THR A 13 10.33 3.21 -2.06
CA THR A 13 10.10 1.97 -2.80
C THR A 13 8.64 1.88 -3.19
N VAL A 14 8.38 1.86 -4.49
CA VAL A 14 7.03 1.71 -5.05
C VAL A 14 6.81 0.27 -5.50
N SER A 15 5.60 -0.23 -5.31
CA SER A 15 5.11 -1.45 -5.95
C SER A 15 3.76 -1.17 -6.58
N CYS A 16 3.52 -1.73 -7.77
CA CYS A 16 2.25 -1.63 -8.47
C CYS A 16 1.73 -3.02 -8.79
N THR A 17 0.46 -3.29 -8.48
CA THR A 17 -0.17 -4.60 -8.66
C THR A 17 -1.57 -4.43 -9.23
N TYR A 18 -1.91 -5.18 -10.26
CA TYR A 18 -3.28 -5.19 -10.79
C TYR A 18 -4.20 -6.09 -9.95
N ASN A 19 -5.33 -5.55 -9.51
CA ASN A 19 -6.41 -6.29 -8.86
C ASN A 19 -7.52 -6.56 -9.87
N GLY A 20 -7.62 -7.80 -10.36
CA GLY A 20 -8.59 -8.18 -11.39
C GLY A 20 -10.06 -8.17 -10.93
N GLY A 21 -10.32 -8.38 -9.64
CA GLY A 21 -11.69 -8.36 -9.10
C GLY A 21 -12.26 -6.94 -9.03
N LEU A 22 -11.42 -5.96 -8.68
CA LEU A 22 -11.80 -4.54 -8.66
C LEU A 22 -11.55 -3.82 -9.99
N LYS A 23 -10.75 -4.43 -10.88
CA LYS A 23 -10.23 -3.83 -12.12
C LYS A 23 -9.49 -2.51 -11.86
N ARG A 24 -8.60 -2.53 -10.86
CA ARG A 24 -7.80 -1.35 -10.47
C ARG A 24 -6.33 -1.73 -10.35
N TYR A 25 -5.45 -0.82 -10.73
CA TYR A 25 -4.05 -0.86 -10.37
C TYR A 25 -3.90 -0.32 -8.96
N LEU A 26 -3.18 -1.04 -8.10
CA LEU A 26 -2.92 -0.67 -6.72
C LEU A 26 -1.43 -0.34 -6.59
N LEU A 27 -1.13 0.91 -6.21
CA LEU A 27 0.23 1.37 -5.95
C LEU A 27 0.44 1.49 -4.45
N THR A 28 1.52 0.90 -3.95
CA THR A 28 1.95 0.99 -2.57
C THR A 28 3.31 1.67 -2.50
N THR A 29 3.48 2.55 -1.53
CA THR A 29 4.77 3.18 -1.25
C THR A 29 4.89 3.52 0.22
N GLN A 30 6.11 3.74 0.68
CA GLN A 30 6.31 4.42 1.94
C GLN A 30 6.26 5.93 1.72
N HIS A 31 5.80 6.64 2.75
CA HIS A 31 5.82 8.09 2.78
C HIS A 31 6.55 8.61 4.02
N GLY A 32 6.94 9.88 3.96
CA GLY A 32 7.57 10.57 5.06
C GLY A 32 8.75 11.40 4.59
N LYS A 33 8.83 12.63 5.13
CA LYS A 33 9.84 13.61 4.75
C LYS A 33 11.24 13.03 4.80
N VAL A 34 12.08 13.47 3.87
CA VAL A 34 13.53 13.25 3.91
C VAL A 34 14.05 13.68 5.29
N GLY A 35 14.79 12.81 5.97
CA GLY A 35 15.33 13.05 7.32
C GLY A 35 14.48 12.53 8.48
N VAL A 36 13.22 12.11 8.25
CA VAL A 36 12.46 11.32 9.24
C VAL A 36 12.96 9.87 9.19
N ARG A 37 13.10 9.22 10.36
CA ARG A 37 13.56 7.82 10.46
C ARG A 37 12.80 6.93 9.45
N PRO A 38 13.47 6.46 8.38
CA PRO A 38 12.84 5.57 7.42
C PRO A 38 12.56 4.22 8.07
N GLY A 39 11.63 3.48 7.48
CA GLY A 39 11.29 2.14 7.94
C GLY A 39 10.35 2.08 9.14
N THR A 40 9.70 3.18 9.51
CA THR A 40 8.48 3.11 10.32
C THR A 40 7.30 2.71 9.42
N GLY A 41 6.22 2.19 9.99
CA GLY A 41 5.02 1.72 9.28
C GLY A 41 4.22 2.80 8.51
N ASN A 42 4.89 3.71 7.83
CA ASN A 42 4.27 4.76 7.02
C ASN A 42 3.88 4.17 5.66
N LEU A 43 2.62 3.77 5.54
CA LEU A 43 2.06 3.13 4.36
C LEU A 43 1.18 4.13 3.60
N ALA A 44 1.44 4.27 2.31
CA ALA A 44 0.53 4.91 1.38
C ALA A 44 0.06 3.90 0.33
N VAL A 45 -1.25 3.90 0.06
CA VAL A 45 -1.91 3.05 -0.94
C VAL A 45 -2.73 3.94 -1.85
N PHE A 46 -2.54 3.76 -3.14
CA PHE A 46 -3.25 4.47 -4.20
C PHE A 46 -3.88 3.46 -5.16
N ASP A 47 -4.93 3.89 -5.85
CA ASP A 47 -5.53 3.11 -6.92
C ASP A 47 -5.72 3.93 -8.20
N ALA A 48 -5.77 3.24 -9.34
CA ALA A 48 -6.00 3.87 -10.65
C ALA A 48 -6.71 2.90 -11.61
N PRO A 49 -7.45 3.43 -12.61
CA PRO A 49 -8.01 2.60 -13.68
C PRO A 49 -6.92 2.09 -14.64
N GLU A 50 -5.86 2.87 -14.85
CA GLU A 50 -4.75 2.58 -15.75
C GLU A 50 -3.41 2.60 -15.00
N PRO A 51 -2.35 1.94 -15.48
CA PRO A 51 -1.07 1.86 -14.77
C PRO A 51 -0.31 3.19 -14.72
N TRP A 52 -0.80 4.23 -15.40
CA TRP A 52 -0.30 5.60 -15.37
C TRP A 52 -1.27 6.60 -14.72
N GLY A 53 -2.35 6.13 -14.08
CA GLY A 53 -3.32 6.98 -13.39
C GLY A 53 -4.62 7.21 -14.17
N PRO A 54 -5.44 8.20 -13.77
CA PRO A 54 -5.24 9.10 -12.63
C PRO A 54 -5.26 8.32 -11.32
N TRP A 55 -4.31 8.62 -10.43
CA TRP A 55 -4.19 7.98 -9.13
C TRP A 55 -5.11 8.65 -8.10
N THR A 56 -5.79 7.83 -7.31
CA THR A 56 -6.60 8.24 -6.15
C THR A 56 -6.07 7.61 -4.88
N THR A 57 -6.19 8.31 -3.74
CA THR A 57 -5.71 7.80 -2.45
C THR A 57 -6.71 6.80 -1.86
N VAL A 58 -6.24 5.58 -1.58
CA VAL A 58 -7.01 4.55 -0.86
C VAL A 58 -6.74 4.62 0.64
N ALA A 59 -5.46 4.73 1.02
CA ALA A 59 -5.05 4.81 2.41
C ALA A 59 -3.75 5.62 2.53
N TYR A 60 -3.64 6.43 3.58
CA TYR A 60 -2.45 7.20 3.89
C TYR A 60 -2.22 7.17 5.39
N ILE A 61 -1.41 6.21 5.84
CA ILE A 61 -1.31 5.81 7.25
C ILE A 61 0.10 6.08 7.76
N THR A 62 0.20 6.81 8.86
CA THR A 62 1.46 7.04 9.58
C THR A 62 1.53 6.12 10.78
N GLY A 63 2.66 5.45 10.98
CA GLY A 63 2.87 4.57 12.14
C GLY A 63 1.93 3.36 12.17
N TRP A 64 1.66 2.75 11.02
CA TRP A 64 0.93 1.48 10.94
C TRP A 64 1.64 0.41 11.78
N LYS A 65 0.85 -0.33 12.54
CA LYS A 65 1.29 -1.43 13.41
C LYS A 65 0.92 -2.76 12.76
N ASN A 66 1.65 -3.82 13.07
CA ASN A 66 1.33 -5.14 12.55
C ASN A 66 -0.01 -5.65 13.11
N GLY A 67 -0.46 -6.83 12.66
CA GLY A 67 -1.71 -7.43 13.11
C GLY A 67 -1.82 -7.71 14.62
N GLU A 68 -0.70 -7.67 15.35
CA GLU A 68 -0.59 -7.85 16.80
C GLU A 68 -0.51 -6.51 17.56
N GLY A 69 -0.57 -5.37 16.86
CA GLY A 69 -0.44 -4.05 17.47
C GLY A 69 1.00 -3.66 17.82
N LYS A 70 2.00 -4.38 17.30
CA LYS A 70 3.43 -4.05 17.45
C LYS A 70 3.86 -3.04 16.40
N GLU A 71 4.71 -2.10 16.80
CA GLU A 71 5.37 -1.19 15.86
C GLU A 71 6.20 -1.97 14.84
N ILE A 72 6.12 -1.55 13.59
CA ILE A 72 6.88 -2.13 12.49
C ILE A 72 8.08 -1.22 12.22
N THR A 73 9.26 -1.82 12.08
CA THR A 73 10.54 -1.12 11.94
C THR A 73 11.30 -1.66 10.72
N GLY A 74 12.25 -0.91 10.16
CA GLY A 74 13.01 -1.38 8.99
C GLY A 74 12.16 -1.72 7.76
N VAL A 75 10.99 -1.10 7.62
CA VAL A 75 10.18 -1.29 6.41
C VAL A 75 10.90 -0.68 5.21
N ILE A 76 10.97 -1.43 4.11
CA ILE A 76 11.53 -0.98 2.83
C ILE A 76 10.45 -1.04 1.76
N SER A 77 9.59 -2.06 1.79
CA SER A 77 8.56 -2.27 0.78
C SER A 77 7.26 -2.74 1.38
N PHE A 78 6.16 -2.31 0.76
CA PHE A 78 4.83 -2.89 0.89
C PHE A 78 4.38 -3.36 -0.49
N TYR A 79 3.71 -4.51 -0.60
CA TYR A 79 3.09 -4.93 -1.85
C TYR A 79 1.90 -5.86 -1.60
N PHE A 80 0.96 -5.87 -2.53
CA PHE A 80 -0.13 -6.83 -2.51
C PHE A 80 0.33 -8.14 -3.16
N ALA A 81 -0.09 -9.27 -2.61
CA ALA A 81 0.13 -10.58 -3.21
C ALA A 81 -1.09 -10.95 -4.09
N PRO A 82 -1.05 -10.76 -5.43
CA PRO A 82 -2.23 -10.94 -6.27
C PRO A 82 -2.80 -12.35 -6.26
N LYS A 83 -1.97 -13.37 -5.98
CA LYS A 83 -2.42 -14.76 -5.77
C LYS A 83 -3.43 -14.91 -4.63
N TRP A 84 -3.43 -13.99 -3.67
CA TRP A 84 -4.26 -14.02 -2.46
C TRP A 84 -5.30 -12.90 -2.42
N PHE A 85 -5.71 -12.42 -3.59
CA PHE A 85 -6.95 -11.66 -3.71
C PHE A 85 -8.16 -12.60 -3.69
N SER A 86 -9.26 -12.16 -3.07
CA SER A 86 -10.56 -12.81 -3.29
C SER A 86 -11.02 -12.63 -4.73
N ALA A 87 -11.96 -13.46 -5.18
CA ALA A 87 -12.49 -13.39 -6.55
C ALA A 87 -13.11 -12.02 -6.88
N ASP A 88 -13.75 -11.36 -5.91
CA ASP A 88 -14.28 -10.00 -6.03
C ASP A 88 -13.22 -8.90 -5.84
N GLY A 89 -11.97 -9.28 -5.55
CA GLY A 89 -10.85 -8.39 -5.33
C GLY A 89 -10.88 -7.60 -4.02
N ARG A 90 -11.89 -7.78 -3.16
CA ARG A 90 -12.06 -6.93 -1.97
C ARG A 90 -11.17 -7.37 -0.81
N THR A 91 -10.90 -8.65 -0.66
CA THR A 91 -10.02 -9.18 0.38
C THR A 91 -8.63 -9.40 -0.19
N PHE A 92 -7.61 -9.07 0.59
CA PHE A 92 -6.23 -9.17 0.16
C PHE A 92 -5.31 -9.66 1.28
N THR A 93 -4.11 -10.09 0.88
CA THR A 93 -2.95 -10.19 1.76
C THR A 93 -1.90 -9.21 1.28
N MET A 94 -1.46 -8.33 2.17
CA MET A 94 -0.32 -7.44 1.96
C MET A 94 0.91 -8.05 2.59
N VAL A 95 2.03 -7.96 1.88
CA VAL A 95 3.35 -8.35 2.34
C VAL A 95 4.19 -7.11 2.57
N PHE A 96 5.01 -7.14 3.61
CA PHE A 96 5.94 -6.06 3.94
C PHE A 96 7.20 -6.59 4.60
N THR A 97 8.25 -5.78 4.64
CA THR A 97 9.46 -6.07 5.42
C THR A 97 9.36 -5.46 6.82
N ASP A 98 9.88 -6.16 7.83
CA ASP A 98 9.95 -5.66 9.22
C ASP A 98 11.28 -6.10 9.85
N ALA A 99 12.28 -5.21 9.87
CA ALA A 99 13.61 -5.45 10.44
C ALA A 99 14.20 -6.83 10.07
N ASP A 100 14.46 -7.03 8.78
CA ASP A 100 14.93 -8.28 8.15
C ASP A 100 13.98 -9.49 8.32
N ARG A 101 12.72 -9.23 8.64
CA ARG A 101 11.67 -10.26 8.67
C ARG A 101 10.65 -10.05 7.55
N TRP A 102 10.03 -11.16 7.18
CA TRP A 102 8.84 -11.18 6.35
C TRP A 102 7.59 -10.96 7.20
N GLY A 103 6.77 -9.97 6.82
CA GLY A 103 5.49 -9.67 7.45
C GLY A 103 4.32 -9.85 6.49
N THR A 104 3.19 -10.33 6.99
CA THR A 104 1.92 -10.34 6.24
C THR A 104 0.78 -9.80 7.07
N VAL A 105 -0.15 -9.11 6.42
CA VAL A 105 -1.44 -8.75 6.99
C VAL A 105 -2.56 -9.06 6.02
N ARG A 106 -3.68 -9.57 6.54
CA ARG A 106 -4.93 -9.67 5.79
C ARG A 106 -5.73 -8.39 5.95
N GLY A 107 -6.31 -7.92 4.85
CA GLY A 107 -7.15 -6.73 4.87
C GLY A 107 -8.29 -6.84 3.87
N ARG A 108 -9.16 -5.83 3.90
CA ARG A 108 -10.28 -5.71 3.00
C ARG A 108 -10.44 -4.26 2.54
N PHE A 109 -10.60 -4.06 1.24
CA PHE A 109 -11.02 -2.78 0.67
C PHE A 109 -12.49 -2.53 0.97
N ARG A 110 -12.80 -1.30 1.37
CA ARG A 110 -14.16 -0.79 1.46
C ARG A 110 -14.45 0.03 0.23
N LEU A 111 -15.57 -0.25 -0.42
CA LEU A 111 -15.95 0.51 -1.62
C LEU A 111 -16.69 1.79 -1.23
N ALA A 112 -16.56 2.82 -2.04
CA ALA A 112 -17.31 4.06 -1.87
C ALA A 112 -18.81 3.74 -1.81
N GLY A 113 -19.48 4.18 -0.73
CA GLY A 113 -20.91 3.92 -0.49
C GLY A 113 -21.23 2.78 0.47
N GLU A 114 -20.26 1.97 0.91
CA GLU A 114 -20.49 0.98 1.97
C GLU A 114 -20.53 1.67 3.36
N ARG A 115 -21.65 1.50 4.10
CA ARG A 115 -21.78 1.96 5.50
C ARG A 115 -20.94 1.10 6.45
N ARG A 116 -20.49 1.71 7.56
CA ARG A 116 -19.67 1.10 8.62
C ARG A 116 -20.36 -0.06 9.32
#